data_AF-A0A2E0QM09-F1
#
_entry.id   AF-A0A2E0QM09-F1
#
_cell.length_a   1.000
_cell.length_b   1.000
_cell.length_c   1.000
_cell.angle_alpha   90.00
_cell.angle_beta   90.00
_cell.angle_gamma   90.00
#
_symmetry.space_group_name_H-M   'P 1'
#
loop_
_entity.id
_entity.type
_entity.pdbx_description
1 polymer ?
#
loop_
_entity_poly.entity_id
_entity_poly.type
_entity_poly.pdbx_seq_one_letter_code
_entity_poly.pdbx_strand_id
1 'polypeptide(L)'
;MKTGNERKGYGDQKPNLASLFWWSLTISTLSALVILSWVSSIYIFNNPSEKIPYKILSKFDKLEPIEKFSKSTPPQSKIGFRSLRELMETEFSNLSGVYLDYQNKKLLKNYIENYKIKNSIYYVKGDFKITNTKILDKSDLITNGIAIEANSKNFPKTAVIFILPALQDQNVETDLIGQDLTLGTDIFSSVINVSTTANKRMTFTVVPIVYGNFKLPNSLTVNMSPPQKLNIDGNWPLDFIRPN
;
A
#
# COMPACT_ATOMS: atom_id res chain seq x y z
N MET A 1 -93.29 -0.91 -12.72
CA MET A 1 -92.85 -1.59 -11.49
C MET A 1 -91.84 -2.67 -11.88
N LYS A 2 -90.57 -2.49 -11.45
CA LYS A 2 -89.48 -3.48 -11.25
C LYS A 2 -89.20 -4.55 -12.33
N THR A 3 -87.98 -4.85 -12.77
CA THR A 3 -86.59 -4.37 -12.58
C THR A 3 -85.80 -5.21 -13.59
N GLY A 4 -85.13 -4.58 -14.55
CA GLY A 4 -84.18 -5.25 -15.44
C GLY A 4 -82.94 -5.63 -14.64
N ASN A 5 -82.71 -6.93 -14.48
CA ASN A 5 -81.56 -7.45 -13.73
C ASN A 5 -80.39 -7.62 -14.71
N GLU A 6 -79.60 -6.56 -14.90
CA GLU A 6 -78.34 -6.63 -15.62
C GLU A 6 -77.36 -7.51 -14.82
N ARG A 7 -77.16 -8.74 -15.28
CA ARG A 7 -76.07 -9.59 -14.80
C ARG A 7 -74.76 -8.99 -15.32
N LYS A 8 -74.04 -8.28 -14.46
CA LYS A 8 -72.65 -7.89 -14.70
C LYS A 8 -71.83 -9.16 -14.93
N GLY A 9 -71.45 -9.40 -16.17
CA GLY A 9 -70.46 -10.42 -16.52
C GLY A 9 -69.17 -10.10 -15.78
N TYR A 10 -68.80 -10.95 -14.84
CA TYR A 10 -67.46 -10.93 -14.26
C TYR A 10 -66.51 -11.33 -15.39
N GLY A 11 -65.88 -10.32 -15.99
CA GLY A 11 -64.88 -10.52 -17.02
C GLY A 11 -63.81 -11.45 -16.50
N ASP A 12 -63.57 -12.51 -17.25
CA ASP A 12 -62.59 -13.56 -17.04
C ASP A 12 -61.18 -12.91 -17.08
N GLN A 13 -60.76 -12.30 -15.96
CA GLN A 13 -59.44 -11.74 -15.80
C GLN A 13 -58.46 -12.90 -15.67
N LYS A 14 -57.98 -13.42 -16.80
CA LYS A 14 -56.82 -14.32 -16.81
C LYS A 14 -55.71 -13.62 -16.02
N PRO A 15 -55.20 -14.22 -14.92
CA PRO A 15 -54.19 -13.58 -14.11
C PRO A 15 -53.01 -13.27 -15.02
N ASN A 16 -52.55 -12.02 -14.96
CA ASN A 16 -51.51 -11.48 -15.85
C ASN A 16 -50.13 -12.02 -15.41
N LEU A 17 -50.00 -13.35 -15.33
CA LEU A 17 -48.86 -14.08 -14.79
C LEU A 17 -47.57 -13.73 -15.54
N ALA A 18 -47.65 -13.49 -16.85
CA ALA A 18 -46.53 -13.01 -17.65
C ALA A 18 -46.05 -11.62 -17.19
N SER A 19 -46.97 -10.70 -16.90
CA SER A 19 -46.64 -9.38 -16.35
C SER A 19 -46.01 -9.50 -14.96
N LEU A 20 -46.59 -10.31 -14.07
CA LEU A 20 -46.05 -10.56 -12.73
C LEU A 20 -44.64 -11.19 -12.76
N PHE A 21 -44.39 -12.09 -13.72
CA PHE A 21 -43.06 -12.69 -13.93
C PHE A 21 -42.02 -11.63 -14.33
N TRP A 22 -42.32 -10.79 -15.33
CA TRP A 22 -41.40 -9.73 -15.77
C TRP A 22 -41.14 -8.68 -14.69
N TRP A 23 -42.16 -8.30 -13.92
CA TRP A 23 -41.99 -7.41 -12.76
C TRP A 23 -41.11 -8.05 -11.68
N SER A 24 -41.31 -9.33 -11.37
CA SER A 24 -40.49 -10.05 -10.39
C SER A 24 -39.02 -10.16 -10.84
N LEU A 25 -38.79 -10.45 -12.12
CA LEU A 25 -37.44 -10.49 -12.71
C LEU A 25 -36.75 -9.13 -12.65
N THR A 26 -37.50 -8.06 -12.93
CA THR A 26 -37.01 -6.68 -12.86
C THR A 26 -36.64 -6.31 -11.44
N ILE A 27 -37.53 -6.55 -10.47
CA ILE A 27 -37.28 -6.28 -9.04
C ILE A 27 -36.09 -7.09 -8.53
N SER A 28 -35.98 -8.37 -8.91
CA SER A 28 -34.85 -9.23 -8.54
C SER A 28 -33.53 -8.68 -9.08
N THR A 29 -33.51 -8.26 -10.34
CA THR A 29 -32.32 -7.68 -10.99
C THR A 29 -31.93 -6.34 -10.35
N LEU A 30 -32.89 -5.45 -10.07
CA LEU A 30 -32.65 -4.20 -9.36
C LEU A 30 -32.12 -4.45 -7.94
N SER A 31 -32.68 -5.42 -7.23
CA SER A 31 -32.24 -5.79 -5.88
C SER A 31 -30.80 -6.29 -5.89
N ALA A 32 -30.45 -7.16 -6.85
CA ALA A 32 -29.08 -7.64 -7.05
C ALA A 32 -28.13 -6.47 -7.36
N LEU A 33 -28.55 -5.53 -8.20
CA LEU A 33 -27.74 -4.36 -8.56
C LEU A 33 -27.51 -3.42 -7.38
N VAL A 34 -28.52 -3.21 -6.53
CA VAL A 34 -28.39 -2.44 -5.28
C VAL A 34 -27.40 -3.10 -4.33
N ILE A 35 -27.51 -4.42 -4.12
CA ILE A 35 -26.59 -5.18 -3.25
C ILE A 35 -25.17 -5.11 -3.81
N LEU A 36 -24.98 -5.33 -5.11
CA LEU A 36 -23.68 -5.24 -5.77
C LEU A 36 -23.10 -3.83 -5.63
N SER A 37 -23.88 -2.78 -5.90
CA SER A 37 -23.44 -1.40 -5.74
C SER A 37 -23.01 -1.09 -4.31
N TRP A 38 -23.75 -1.58 -3.32
CA TRP A 38 -23.42 -1.38 -1.90
C TRP A 38 -22.14 -2.11 -1.50
N VAL A 39 -22.00 -3.38 -1.87
CA VAL A 39 -20.80 -4.20 -1.59
C VAL A 39 -19.58 -3.62 -2.31
N SER A 40 -19.71 -3.23 -3.58
CA SER A 40 -18.63 -2.60 -4.34
C SER A 40 -18.18 -1.29 -3.71
N SER A 41 -19.11 -0.47 -3.22
CA SER A 41 -18.79 0.77 -2.51
C SER A 41 -17.93 0.48 -1.28
N ILE A 42 -18.37 -0.41 -0.39
CA ILE A 42 -17.60 -0.81 0.81
C ILE A 42 -16.23 -1.36 0.43
N TYR A 43 -16.17 -2.21 -0.60
CA TYR A 43 -14.92 -2.82 -1.05
C TYR A 43 -13.91 -1.78 -1.55
N ILE A 44 -14.35 -0.81 -2.37
CA ILE A 44 -13.49 0.25 -2.90
C ILE A 44 -12.93 1.10 -1.77
N PHE A 45 -13.76 1.52 -0.82
CA PHE A 45 -13.27 2.37 0.28
C PHE A 45 -12.40 1.62 1.29
N ASN A 46 -12.62 0.31 1.48
CA ASN A 46 -11.86 -0.44 2.48
C ASN A 46 -10.50 -0.97 1.99
N ASN A 47 -10.24 -0.97 0.68
CA ASN A 47 -9.01 -1.54 0.11
C ASN A 47 -8.24 -0.54 -0.77
N PRO A 48 -7.81 0.62 -0.24
CA PRO A 48 -7.11 1.62 -1.04
C PRO A 48 -5.74 1.16 -1.53
N SER A 49 -5.18 0.06 -1.02
CA SER A 49 -3.92 -0.53 -1.50
C SER A 49 -4.07 -1.37 -2.78
N GLU A 50 -5.30 -1.69 -3.19
CA GLU A 50 -5.57 -2.46 -4.40
C GLU A 50 -5.65 -1.56 -5.65
N LYS A 51 -5.29 -2.10 -6.82
CA LYS A 51 -5.14 -1.34 -8.08
C LYS A 51 -6.41 -0.59 -8.49
N ILE A 52 -7.55 -1.28 -8.54
CA ILE A 52 -8.83 -0.71 -9.01
C ILE A 52 -9.36 0.32 -7.99
N PRO A 53 -9.49 -0.02 -6.69
CA PRO A 53 -9.90 0.96 -5.70
C PRO A 53 -9.04 2.21 -5.66
N TYR A 54 -7.71 2.09 -5.69
CA TYR A 54 -6.82 3.24 -5.68
C TYR A 54 -7.06 4.19 -6.86
N LYS A 55 -7.21 3.65 -8.08
CA LYS A 55 -7.50 4.46 -9.28
C LYS A 55 -8.82 5.20 -9.18
N ILE A 56 -9.82 4.57 -8.57
CA ILE A 56 -11.12 5.20 -8.36
C ILE A 56 -10.98 6.31 -7.31
N LEU A 57 -10.39 6.01 -6.15
CA LEU A 57 -10.25 6.96 -5.05
C LEU A 57 -9.35 8.15 -5.40
N SER A 58 -8.27 7.93 -6.14
CA SER A 58 -7.36 8.97 -6.62
C SER A 58 -8.01 9.90 -7.66
N LYS A 59 -8.94 9.41 -8.48
CA LYS A 59 -9.69 10.25 -9.43
C LYS A 59 -10.74 11.13 -8.76
N PHE A 60 -11.29 10.66 -7.64
CA PHE A 60 -12.28 11.41 -6.86
C PHE A 60 -11.65 12.33 -5.80
N ASP A 61 -10.32 12.49 -5.80
CA ASP A 61 -9.54 13.23 -4.78
C ASP A 61 -9.91 12.84 -3.35
N LYS A 62 -10.30 11.57 -3.15
CA LYS A 62 -10.68 11.01 -1.84
C LYS A 62 -9.50 10.42 -1.07
N LEU A 63 -8.34 10.32 -1.70
CA LEU A 63 -7.11 9.94 -1.03
C LEU A 63 -6.48 11.19 -0.45
N GLU A 64 -6.26 11.17 0.87
CA GLU A 64 -5.48 12.21 1.51
C GLU A 64 -4.04 12.18 0.96
N PRO A 65 -3.44 13.35 0.67
CA PRO A 65 -2.03 13.43 0.33
C PRO A 65 -1.18 12.79 1.43
N ILE A 66 -0.06 12.19 1.05
CA ILE A 66 0.85 11.57 2.03
C ILE A 66 1.42 12.67 2.93
N GLU A 67 1.17 12.54 4.23
CA GLU A 67 1.51 13.55 5.21
C GLU A 67 3.00 13.52 5.58
N LYS A 68 3.54 14.70 5.86
CA LYS A 68 4.86 14.86 6.46
C LYS A 68 4.70 14.96 7.97
N PHE A 69 5.24 13.98 8.69
CA PHE A 69 5.20 13.97 10.14
C PHE A 69 6.40 14.71 10.73
N SER A 70 6.17 15.38 11.86
CA SER A 70 7.23 15.98 12.67
C SER A 70 7.91 14.93 13.54
N LYS A 71 9.20 15.12 13.83
CA LYS A 71 9.95 14.30 14.81
C LYS A 71 9.32 14.32 16.21
N SER A 72 8.61 15.39 16.56
CA SER A 72 7.96 15.55 17.86
C SER A 72 6.68 14.73 18.01
N THR A 73 6.02 14.38 16.91
CA THR A 73 4.72 13.70 16.90
C THR A 73 4.66 12.64 15.81
N PRO A 74 5.53 11.60 15.87
CA PRO A 74 5.51 10.51 14.91
C PRO A 74 4.30 9.58 15.17
N PRO A 75 3.80 8.87 14.15
CA PRO A 75 2.79 7.84 14.33
C PRO A 75 3.23 6.76 15.32
N GLN A 76 2.28 6.22 16.08
CA GLN A 76 2.57 5.21 17.11
C GLN A 76 2.93 3.86 16.47
N SER A 77 4.18 3.44 16.65
CA SER A 77 4.64 2.10 16.27
C SER A 77 4.03 1.00 17.12
N LYS A 78 3.82 -0.18 16.54
CA LYS A 78 3.33 -1.38 17.26
C LYS A 78 4.28 -1.80 18.38
N ILE A 79 5.58 -1.81 18.08
CA ILE A 79 6.63 -2.37 18.94
C ILE A 79 7.83 -1.43 19.13
N GLY A 80 7.78 -0.18 18.67
CA GLY A 80 8.93 0.71 18.69
C GLY A 80 9.91 0.47 17.53
N PHE A 81 11.14 0.93 17.70
CA PHE A 81 12.25 0.68 16.79
C PHE A 81 12.83 -0.71 17.00
N ARG A 82 13.03 -1.45 15.92
CA ARG A 82 13.56 -2.81 15.92
C ARG A 82 14.62 -2.99 14.84
N SER A 83 15.52 -3.94 15.08
CA SER A 83 16.45 -4.39 14.03
C SER A 83 15.72 -5.28 13.03
N LEU A 84 16.26 -5.39 11.79
CA LEU A 84 15.68 -6.30 10.80
C LEU A 84 15.65 -7.75 11.28
N ARG A 85 16.64 -8.16 12.09
CA ARG A 85 16.69 -9.50 12.68
C ARG A 85 15.52 -9.74 13.61
N GLU A 86 15.27 -8.81 14.53
CA GLU A 86 14.15 -8.90 15.47
C GLU A 86 12.82 -8.92 14.74
N LEU A 87 12.63 -8.05 13.74
CA LEU A 87 11.40 -8.03 12.92
C LEU A 87 11.21 -9.37 12.20
N MET A 88 12.26 -9.88 11.57
CA MET A 88 12.22 -11.18 10.92
C MET A 88 11.83 -12.28 11.90
N GLU A 89 12.50 -12.39 13.05
CA GLU A 89 12.27 -13.48 14.01
C GLU A 89 10.89 -13.40 14.68
N THR A 90 10.43 -12.20 15.05
CA THR A 90 9.23 -12.02 15.88
C THR A 90 7.93 -11.89 15.09
N GLU A 91 7.96 -11.24 13.92
CA GLU A 91 6.73 -10.84 13.20
C GLU A 91 6.61 -11.53 11.83
N PHE A 92 7.73 -11.74 11.12
CA PHE A 92 7.70 -12.18 9.72
C PHE A 92 8.18 -13.61 9.47
N SER A 93 8.82 -14.28 10.44
CA SER A 93 9.44 -15.61 10.29
C SER A 93 8.45 -16.70 9.87
N ASN A 94 7.21 -16.61 10.36
CA ASN A 94 6.15 -17.56 10.11
C ASN A 94 5.28 -17.19 8.89
N LEU A 95 5.53 -16.02 8.28
CA LEU A 95 4.71 -15.52 7.18
C LEU A 95 5.32 -15.95 5.84
N SER A 96 4.52 -16.64 5.02
CA SER A 96 4.90 -17.00 3.66
C SER A 96 3.69 -17.01 2.74
N GLY A 97 3.93 -16.85 1.44
CA GLY A 97 2.91 -16.87 0.39
C GLY A 97 1.78 -15.88 0.67
N VAL A 98 0.55 -16.39 0.74
CA VAL A 98 -0.69 -15.59 0.90
C VAL A 98 -0.69 -14.75 2.18
N TYR A 99 -0.16 -15.28 3.28
CA TYR A 99 -0.15 -14.53 4.55
C TYR A 99 0.80 -13.34 4.50
N LEU A 100 1.93 -13.47 3.80
CA LEU A 100 2.87 -12.36 3.61
C LEU A 100 2.27 -11.29 2.71
N ASP A 101 1.62 -11.69 1.61
CA ASP A 101 0.90 -10.77 0.72
C ASP A 101 -0.19 -9.98 1.47
N TYR A 102 -0.99 -10.65 2.29
CA TYR A 102 -1.99 -10.00 3.12
C TYR A 102 -1.37 -8.97 4.09
N GLN A 103 -0.25 -9.31 4.75
CA GLN A 103 0.44 -8.35 5.60
C GLN A 103 1.01 -7.17 4.82
N ASN A 104 1.60 -7.41 3.64
CA ASN A 104 2.11 -6.34 2.77
C ASN A 104 1.00 -5.39 2.34
N LYS A 105 -0.18 -5.91 1.98
CA LYS A 105 -1.36 -5.09 1.67
C LYS A 105 -1.79 -4.23 2.84
N LYS A 106 -1.71 -4.75 4.07
CA LYS A 106 -2.01 -4.00 5.30
C LYS A 106 -0.98 -2.90 5.55
N LEU A 107 0.30 -3.18 5.37
CA LEU A 107 1.39 -2.21 5.52
C LEU A 107 1.25 -1.08 4.50
N LEU A 108 1.04 -1.41 3.22
CA LEU A 108 0.82 -0.44 2.16
C LEU A 108 -0.45 0.39 2.37
N LYS A 109 -1.57 -0.25 2.77
CA LYS A 109 -2.81 0.46 3.13
C LYS A 109 -2.54 1.49 4.22
N ASN A 110 -1.81 1.11 5.27
CA ASN A 110 -1.51 2.01 6.37
C ASN A 110 -0.64 3.19 5.92
N TYR A 111 0.30 2.98 4.98
CA TYR A 111 1.08 4.07 4.40
C TYR A 111 0.20 5.05 3.59
N ILE A 112 -0.71 4.54 2.76
CA ILE A 112 -1.63 5.35 1.95
C ILE A 112 -2.60 6.14 2.83
N GLU A 113 -3.07 5.54 3.93
CA GLU A 113 -4.00 6.16 4.89
C GLU A 113 -3.28 7.00 5.96
N ASN A 114 -2.04 7.45 5.73
CA ASN A 114 -1.28 8.29 6.65
C ASN A 114 -1.18 7.73 8.07
N TYR A 115 -0.97 6.41 8.18
CA TYR A 115 -0.71 5.73 9.44
C TYR A 115 -1.85 5.79 10.46
N LYS A 116 -3.10 5.94 9.99
CA LYS A 116 -4.31 5.94 10.84
C LYS A 116 -4.52 4.61 11.58
N ILE A 117 -4.05 3.49 11.03
CA ILE A 117 -4.20 2.17 11.65
C ILE A 117 -3.11 2.00 12.72
N LYS A 118 -3.53 2.13 13.98
CA LYS A 118 -2.68 1.85 15.14
C LYS A 118 -2.14 0.41 15.08
N ASN A 119 -0.97 0.19 15.67
CA ASN A 119 -0.34 -1.14 15.81
C ASN A 119 -0.02 -1.85 14.49
N SER A 120 0.11 -1.11 13.38
CA SER A 120 0.46 -1.66 12.05
C SER A 120 1.66 -0.92 11.43
N ILE A 121 2.54 -0.41 12.28
CA ILE A 121 3.72 0.38 11.91
C ILE A 121 4.93 -0.24 12.59
N TYR A 122 5.97 -0.49 11.80
CA TYR A 122 7.23 -1.07 12.25
C TYR A 122 8.35 -0.11 11.88
N TYR A 123 9.08 0.39 12.88
CA TYR A 123 10.24 1.22 12.64
C TYR A 123 11.52 0.39 12.62
N VAL A 124 12.35 0.62 11.61
CA VAL A 124 13.63 -0.06 11.44
C VAL A 124 14.76 0.80 11.96
N LYS A 125 15.68 0.17 12.70
CA LYS A 125 16.99 0.72 13.06
C LYS A 125 18.10 -0.29 12.78
N GLY A 126 19.32 0.19 12.55
CA GLY A 126 20.49 -0.67 12.45
C GLY A 126 21.54 -0.17 11.46
N ASP A 127 22.61 -0.95 11.34
CA ASP A 127 23.74 -0.66 10.46
C ASP A 127 23.72 -1.58 9.25
N PHE A 128 23.79 -0.96 8.08
CA PHE A 128 23.68 -1.62 6.80
C PHE A 128 24.88 -1.26 5.92
N LYS A 129 25.18 -2.14 4.97
CA LYS A 129 26.16 -1.88 3.91
C LYS A 129 25.42 -1.79 2.59
N ILE A 130 25.53 -0.65 1.91
CA ILE A 130 24.87 -0.40 0.64
C ILE A 130 25.44 -1.36 -0.41
N THR A 131 24.56 -2.12 -1.05
CA THR A 131 24.93 -3.04 -2.12
C THR A 131 24.53 -2.52 -3.48
N ASN A 132 23.33 -1.95 -3.62
CA ASN A 132 22.83 -1.46 -4.89
C ASN A 132 22.04 -0.17 -4.69
N THR A 133 21.92 0.60 -5.76
CA THR A 133 21.11 1.83 -5.86
C THR A 133 20.34 1.80 -7.17
N LYS A 134 19.15 2.39 -7.19
CA LYS A 134 18.31 2.53 -8.38
C LYS A 134 17.57 3.86 -8.33
N ILE A 135 17.67 4.71 -9.35
CA ILE A 135 16.72 5.82 -9.54
C ILE A 135 15.34 5.27 -9.84
N LEU A 136 14.35 5.77 -9.11
CA LEU A 136 12.96 5.42 -9.30
C LEU A 136 12.37 6.19 -10.47
N ASP A 137 11.62 5.49 -11.31
CA ASP A 137 10.97 6.06 -12.48
C ASP A 137 9.45 5.87 -12.45
N LYS A 138 8.77 6.25 -13.54
CA LYS A 138 7.31 6.16 -13.65
C LYS A 138 6.79 4.72 -13.59
N SER A 139 7.63 3.70 -13.79
CA SER A 139 7.28 2.29 -13.70
C SER A 139 7.29 1.75 -12.27
N ASP A 140 7.89 2.47 -11.32
CA ASP A 140 7.95 2.09 -9.91
C ASP A 140 6.76 2.65 -9.12
N LEU A 141 6.45 2.03 -7.96
CA LEU A 141 5.38 2.46 -7.06
C LEU A 141 5.50 3.93 -6.64
N ILE A 142 6.71 4.33 -6.27
CA ILE A 142 7.07 5.73 -6.00
C ILE A 142 7.77 6.22 -7.25
N THR A 143 7.14 7.17 -7.95
CA THR A 143 7.52 7.52 -9.34
C THR A 143 8.73 8.43 -9.47
N ASN A 144 9.24 8.95 -8.35
CA ASN A 144 10.39 9.85 -8.31
C ASN A 144 11.13 9.67 -6.99
N GLY A 145 12.44 9.44 -7.05
CA GLY A 145 13.30 9.23 -5.89
C GLY A 145 14.46 8.28 -6.20
N ILE A 146 15.07 7.74 -5.14
CA ILE A 146 16.09 6.69 -5.22
C ILE A 146 15.70 5.56 -4.27
N ALA A 147 15.92 4.33 -4.69
CA ALA A 147 15.89 3.15 -3.84
C ALA A 147 17.32 2.69 -3.58
N ILE A 148 17.66 2.53 -2.30
CA ILE A 148 18.97 2.08 -1.85
C ILE A 148 18.80 0.70 -1.24
N GLU A 149 19.33 -0.33 -1.88
CA GLU A 149 19.44 -1.66 -1.29
C GLU A 149 20.68 -1.72 -0.40
N ALA A 150 20.49 -2.10 0.86
CA ALA A 150 21.57 -2.28 1.81
C ALA A 150 21.40 -3.58 2.62
N ASN A 151 22.49 -4.31 2.78
CA ASN A 151 22.53 -5.54 3.55
C ASN A 151 22.79 -5.25 5.02
N SER A 152 22.09 -5.95 5.92
CA SER A 152 22.35 -5.85 7.35
C SER A 152 23.76 -6.36 7.67
N LYS A 153 24.57 -5.54 8.33
CA LYS A 153 25.93 -5.94 8.76
C LYS A 153 25.91 -7.06 9.80
N ASN A 154 24.94 -6.98 10.71
CA ASN A 154 24.85 -7.88 11.85
C ASN A 154 24.08 -9.17 11.51
N PHE A 155 23.39 -9.21 10.36
CA PHE A 155 22.56 -10.34 9.97
C PHE A 155 22.40 -10.47 8.45
N PRO A 156 23.29 -11.19 7.74
CA PRO A 156 23.32 -11.26 6.27
C PRO A 156 22.08 -11.86 5.60
N LYS A 157 21.19 -12.51 6.35
CA LYS A 157 19.91 -13.05 5.84
C LYS A 157 18.82 -11.97 5.69
N THR A 158 19.08 -10.73 6.10
CA THR A 158 18.15 -9.62 5.91
C THR A 158 18.79 -8.46 5.15
N ALA A 159 17.96 -7.81 4.33
CA ALA A 159 18.32 -6.59 3.62
C ALA A 159 17.20 -5.55 3.78
N VAL A 160 17.57 -4.29 3.60
CA VAL A 160 16.63 -3.17 3.56
C VAL A 160 16.70 -2.53 2.19
N ILE A 161 15.55 -2.17 1.65
CA ILE A 161 15.44 -1.25 0.53
C ILE A 161 14.91 0.05 1.11
N PHE A 162 15.79 1.03 1.23
CA PHE A 162 15.43 2.35 1.72
C PHE A 162 15.03 3.24 0.55
N ILE A 163 13.77 3.61 0.49
CA ILE A 163 13.25 4.48 -0.56
C ILE A 163 13.25 5.92 -0.05
N LEU A 164 13.96 6.80 -0.75
CA LEU A 164 13.97 8.24 -0.52
C LEU A 164 13.14 8.89 -1.63
N PRO A 165 11.89 9.31 -1.36
CA PRO A 165 11.03 9.88 -2.39
C PRO A 165 11.37 11.33 -2.72
N ALA A 166 11.02 11.72 -3.95
CA ALA A 166 11.05 13.10 -4.45
C ALA A 166 12.40 13.80 -4.28
N LEU A 167 13.47 13.09 -4.62
CA LEU A 167 14.81 13.64 -4.70
C LEU A 167 14.91 14.63 -5.87
N GLN A 168 15.41 15.83 -5.58
CA GLN A 168 15.69 16.85 -6.60
C GLN A 168 17.06 16.62 -7.27
N ASP A 169 17.98 15.97 -6.56
CA ASP A 169 19.34 15.71 -7.03
C ASP A 169 19.45 14.32 -7.66
N GLN A 170 19.69 14.26 -8.98
CA GLN A 170 19.74 13.02 -9.76
C GLN A 170 21.15 12.38 -9.82
N ASN A 171 22.18 13.03 -9.27
CA ASN A 171 23.59 12.57 -9.35
C ASN A 171 24.02 11.64 -8.19
N VAL A 172 23.09 10.94 -7.56
CA VAL A 172 23.33 10.21 -6.29
C VAL A 172 23.65 8.72 -6.50
N GLU A 173 23.49 8.19 -7.71
CA GLU A 173 23.46 6.74 -7.98
C GLU A 173 24.76 6.00 -7.66
N THR A 174 25.90 6.45 -8.19
CA THR A 174 27.08 5.58 -8.32
C THR A 174 28.05 5.65 -7.15
N ASP A 175 28.01 6.72 -6.35
CA ASP A 175 29.03 6.97 -5.34
C ASP A 175 28.73 6.29 -3.99
N LEU A 176 27.54 5.71 -3.82
CA LEU A 176 27.06 5.14 -2.56
C LEU A 176 27.34 3.65 -2.37
N ILE A 177 27.62 2.93 -3.45
CA ILE A 177 27.79 1.48 -3.40
C ILE A 177 29.01 1.13 -2.54
N GLY A 178 28.83 0.18 -1.62
CA GLY A 178 29.88 -0.26 -0.69
C GLY A 178 30.01 0.58 0.58
N GLN A 179 29.32 1.72 0.69
CA GLN A 179 29.31 2.56 1.88
C GLN A 179 28.41 2.02 2.98
N ASP A 180 28.62 2.55 4.19
CA ASP A 180 27.86 2.20 5.37
C ASP A 180 26.68 3.15 5.58
N LEU A 181 25.48 2.57 5.71
CA LEU A 181 24.24 3.28 5.98
C LEU A 181 23.76 2.91 7.39
N THR A 182 23.72 3.88 8.29
CA THR A 182 23.14 3.71 9.63
C THR A 182 21.74 4.33 9.66
N LEU A 183 20.73 3.51 9.95
CA LEU A 183 19.38 3.96 10.23
C LEU A 183 19.22 4.13 11.74
N GLY A 184 19.29 5.38 12.18
CA GLY A 184 19.02 5.80 13.55
C GLY A 184 17.53 5.91 13.88
N THR A 185 17.24 6.23 15.15
CA THR A 185 15.87 6.43 15.64
C THR A 185 15.27 7.78 15.26
N ASP A 186 16.05 8.66 14.65
CA ASP A 186 15.67 10.01 14.27
C ASP A 186 15.07 10.12 12.86
N ILE A 187 15.17 9.05 12.06
CA ILE A 187 14.72 8.99 10.66
C ILE A 187 13.28 8.47 10.56
N PHE A 188 12.84 7.67 11.54
CA PHE A 188 11.51 7.04 11.55
C PHE A 188 11.18 6.31 10.24
N SER A 189 12.06 5.38 9.84
CA SER A 189 11.88 4.55 8.64
C SER A 189 10.86 3.45 8.89
N SER A 190 9.72 3.54 8.21
CA SER A 190 8.60 2.61 8.36
C SER A 190 8.60 1.54 7.28
N VAL A 191 8.35 0.30 7.67
CA VAL A 191 8.20 -0.83 6.74
C VAL A 191 6.87 -0.73 6.01
N ILE A 192 6.93 -0.71 4.68
CA ILE A 192 5.73 -0.69 3.82
C ILE A 192 5.53 -1.98 3.01
N ASN A 193 6.59 -2.78 2.85
CA ASN A 193 6.54 -4.06 2.14
C ASN A 193 7.68 -4.97 2.61
N VAL A 194 7.43 -6.28 2.60
CA VAL A 194 8.42 -7.31 2.92
C VAL A 194 8.38 -8.39 1.84
N SER A 195 9.52 -8.64 1.21
CA SER A 195 9.67 -9.71 0.22
C SER A 195 10.63 -10.77 0.73
N THR A 196 10.41 -12.02 0.30
CA THR A 196 11.31 -13.13 0.61
C THR A 196 11.87 -13.69 -0.69
N THR A 197 13.18 -13.74 -0.82
CA THR A 197 13.87 -14.36 -1.96
C THR A 197 13.97 -15.88 -1.77
N ALA A 198 14.20 -16.64 -2.86
CA ALA A 198 14.36 -18.10 -2.84
C ALA A 198 15.32 -18.63 -1.77
N ASN A 199 16.37 -17.86 -1.42
CA ASN A 199 17.34 -18.22 -0.38
C ASN A 199 16.84 -17.97 1.06
N LYS A 200 15.54 -17.77 1.27
CA LYS A 200 14.92 -17.33 2.55
C LYS A 200 15.51 -16.03 3.11
N ARG A 201 16.09 -15.22 2.23
CA ARG A 201 16.54 -13.86 2.56
C ARG A 201 15.32 -12.95 2.54
N MET A 202 15.09 -12.23 3.63
CA MET A 202 13.99 -11.27 3.72
C MET A 202 14.49 -9.85 3.42
N THR A 203 13.76 -9.16 2.56
CA THR A 203 14.06 -7.80 2.16
C THR A 203 12.92 -6.89 2.59
N PHE A 204 13.23 -5.92 3.44
CA PHE A 204 12.27 -4.98 4.01
C PHE A 204 12.34 -3.68 3.23
N THR A 205 11.24 -3.31 2.56
CA THR A 205 11.12 -2.00 1.93
C THR A 205 10.66 -0.99 2.96
N VAL A 206 11.46 0.04 3.17
CA VAL A 206 11.19 1.08 4.18
C VAL A 206 11.19 2.48 3.55
N VAL A 207 10.31 3.33 4.07
CA VAL A 207 10.16 4.72 3.66
C VAL A 207 10.28 5.61 4.90
N PRO A 208 11.02 6.72 4.85
CA PRO A 208 11.06 7.67 5.95
C PRO A 208 9.71 8.38 6.08
N ILE A 209 9.17 8.43 7.30
CA ILE A 209 7.94 9.19 7.58
C ILE A 209 8.26 10.67 7.85
N VAL A 210 9.44 10.93 8.43
CA VAL A 210 9.91 12.28 8.69
C VAL A 210 10.73 12.75 7.48
N TYR A 211 10.09 13.55 6.62
CA TYR A 211 10.72 14.10 5.43
C TYR A 211 11.54 15.36 5.73
N GLY A 212 12.55 15.63 4.90
CA GLY A 212 13.40 16.82 4.98
C GLY A 212 14.84 16.46 4.63
N ASN A 213 15.78 17.18 5.24
CA ASN A 213 17.20 16.98 5.00
C ASN A 213 17.67 15.67 5.63
N PHE A 214 18.12 14.75 4.79
CA PHE A 214 18.72 13.50 5.18
C PHE A 214 20.18 13.45 4.72
N LYS A 215 21.05 13.03 5.61
CA LYS A 215 22.48 12.90 5.30
C LYS A 215 22.72 11.48 4.84
N LEU A 216 23.04 11.34 3.55
CA LEU A 216 23.56 10.11 3.01
C LEU A 216 25.04 9.95 3.39
N PRO A 217 25.56 8.72 3.24
CA PRO A 217 27.00 8.49 3.22
C PRO A 217 27.71 9.44 2.23
N ASN A 218 28.96 9.82 2.49
CA ASN A 218 29.71 10.93 1.84
C ASN A 218 29.26 12.37 2.14
N SER A 219 28.53 12.61 3.23
CA SER A 219 28.06 13.96 3.62
C SER A 219 27.09 14.61 2.61
N LEU A 220 26.61 13.84 1.64
CA LEU A 220 25.59 14.29 0.70
C LEU A 220 24.30 14.53 1.47
N THR A 221 23.87 15.78 1.54
CA THR A 221 22.58 16.11 2.14
C THR A 221 21.55 16.14 1.04
N VAL A 222 20.57 15.25 1.12
CA VAL A 222 19.45 15.25 0.20
C VAL A 222 18.20 15.78 0.88
N ASN A 223 17.39 16.50 0.12
CA ASN A 223 16.09 16.95 0.58
C ASN A 223 15.00 16.04 0.03
N MET A 224 14.19 15.48 0.91
CA MET A 224 13.06 14.63 0.56
C MET A 224 11.74 15.33 0.86
N SER A 225 10.74 15.04 0.04
CA SER A 225 9.36 15.40 0.29
C SER A 225 8.45 14.18 0.15
N PRO A 226 7.29 14.15 0.85
CA PRO A 226 6.32 13.10 0.64
C PRO A 226 5.91 13.01 -0.85
N PRO A 227 5.76 11.80 -1.40
CA PRO A 227 5.28 11.65 -2.76
C PRO A 227 3.82 12.11 -2.84
N GLN A 228 3.49 12.93 -3.84
CA GLN A 228 2.14 13.46 -4.00
C GLN A 228 1.14 12.39 -4.44
N LYS A 229 1.59 11.46 -5.31
CA LYS A 229 0.79 10.35 -5.83
C LYS A 229 1.67 9.11 -5.92
N LEU A 230 1.07 7.95 -5.66
CA LEU A 230 1.69 6.65 -5.85
C LEU A 230 1.17 6.03 -7.16
N ASN A 231 2.03 5.28 -7.84
CA ASN A 231 1.64 4.44 -8.95
C ASN A 231 1.40 3.01 -8.46
N ILE A 232 0.18 2.68 -8.04
CA ILE A 232 -0.14 1.32 -7.51
C ILE A 232 0.02 0.20 -8.56
N ASP A 233 0.05 0.54 -9.85
CA ASP A 233 0.41 -0.46 -10.88
C ASP A 233 1.92 -0.66 -11.02
N GLY A 234 2.71 0.22 -10.41
CA GLY A 234 4.16 0.20 -10.48
C GLY A 234 4.75 -0.95 -9.68
N ASN A 235 5.94 -1.36 -10.10
CA ASN A 235 6.66 -2.44 -9.46
C ASN A 235 7.31 -1.97 -8.16
N TRP A 236 7.51 -2.91 -7.23
CA TRP A 236 8.43 -2.68 -6.12
C TRP A 236 9.87 -2.68 -6.67
N PRO A 237 10.76 -1.83 -6.15
CA PRO A 237 12.16 -1.81 -6.57
C PRO A 237 12.91 -3.00 -5.96
N LEU A 238 12.56 -4.23 -6.37
CA LEU A 238 13.18 -5.47 -5.93
C LEU A 238 14.22 -5.98 -6.93
N ASP A 239 14.08 -5.57 -8.20
CA ASP A 239 14.96 -5.96 -9.30
C ASP A 239 16.13 -4.98 -9.40
N PHE A 240 17.12 -5.15 -8.51
CA PHE A 240 18.40 -4.48 -8.67
C PHE A 240 19.28 -5.27 -9.64
N ILE A 241 19.88 -4.56 -10.60
CA ILE A 241 20.91 -5.14 -11.47
C ILE A 241 22.10 -5.48 -10.57
N ARG A 242 22.40 -6.76 -10.43
CA ARG A 242 23.58 -7.17 -9.67
C ARG A 242 24.82 -6.89 -10.52
N PRO A 243 25.83 -6.15 -10.01
CA PRO A 243 27.11 -6.11 -10.69
C PRO A 243 27.67 -7.55 -10.74
N ASN A 244 28.03 -7.98 -11.95
CA ASN A 244 28.70 -9.27 -12.21
C ASN A 244 30.05 -9.35 -11.50
#